data_AF-A0A1I4SUB9-F1
#
_entry.id   AF-A0A1I4SUB9-F1
#
_cell.length_a   1.000
_cell.length_b   1.000
_cell.length_c   1.000
_cell.angle_alpha   90.00
_cell.angle_beta   90.00
_cell.angle_gamma   90.00
#
_symmetry.space_group_name_H-M   'P 1'
#
loop_
_entity.id
_entity.type
_entity.pdbx_description
1 polymer ?
#
loop_
_entity_poly.entity_id
_entity_poly.type
_entity_poly.pdbx_seq_one_letter_code
_entity_poly.pdbx_strand_id
1 'polypeptide(L)'
;MITLEVDDREVKDLLAKLQARMHNLRPVMEEIGELIVSSVIENFEREGRYAEEGSWKGGSKRWKRLSPVTEELRRRRGHWPGKILTESGRLRSSIHYSAGSNEVTVGTNVVYAAIHQFGGKAGRGHKVEIPARPYLVVQDEDLEAIEEIIIDYLINLD
;
A
#
# COMPACT_ATOMS: atom_id res chain seq x y z
N MET A 1 -59.19 15.75 18.84
CA MET A 1 -57.73 15.79 19.10
C MET A 1 -57.15 14.58 18.39
N ILE A 2 -56.20 14.76 17.49
CA ILE A 2 -55.57 13.66 16.75
C ILE A 2 -54.20 13.42 17.40
N THR A 3 -53.95 12.18 17.82
CA THR A 3 -52.66 11.73 18.36
C THR A 3 -52.04 10.80 17.33
N LEU A 4 -50.77 11.01 17.01
CA LEU A 4 -50.03 10.22 16.04
C LEU A 4 -48.86 9.55 16.77
N GLU A 5 -48.86 8.22 16.81
CA GLU A 5 -47.75 7.42 17.33
C GLU A 5 -46.88 6.96 16.17
N VAL A 6 -45.57 7.19 16.30
CA VAL A 6 -44.57 6.75 15.32
C VAL A 6 -43.77 5.62 15.96
N ASP A 7 -43.69 4.48 15.26
CA ASP A 7 -42.83 3.37 15.63
C ASP A 7 -41.44 3.57 15.01
N ASP A 8 -40.44 3.85 15.85
CA ASP A 8 -39.07 4.18 15.45
C ASP A 8 -38.07 3.05 15.72
N ARG A 9 -38.55 1.84 16.02
CA ARG A 9 -37.70 0.69 16.39
C ARG A 9 -36.65 0.37 15.32
N GLU A 10 -37.06 0.32 14.06
CA GLU A 10 -36.14 0.04 12.94
C GLU A 10 -35.00 1.07 12.85
N VAL A 11 -35.29 2.35 13.08
CA VAL A 11 -34.29 3.43 13.07
C VAL A 11 -33.32 3.27 14.23
N LYS A 12 -33.81 2.95 15.42
CA LYS A 12 -32.97 2.70 16.60
C LYS A 12 -32.05 1.50 16.41
N ASP A 13 -32.55 0.43 15.81
CA ASP A 13 -31.77 -0.77 15.53
C ASP A 13 -30.63 -0.47 14.53
N LEU A 14 -30.92 0.29 13.47
CA LEU A 14 -29.89 0.73 12.52
C LEU A 14 -28.81 1.60 13.18
N LEU A 15 -29.21 2.56 14.03
CA LEU A 15 -28.27 3.41 14.76
C LEU A 15 -27.38 2.59 15.71
N ALA A 16 -27.94 1.58 16.40
CA ALA A 16 -27.17 0.71 17.28
C ALA A 16 -26.16 -0.13 16.50
N LYS A 17 -26.54 -0.67 15.34
CA LYS A 17 -25.62 -1.42 14.46
C LYS A 17 -24.49 -0.53 13.94
N LEU A 18 -24.79 0.70 13.50
CA LEU A 18 -23.78 1.67 13.06
C LEU A 18 -22.80 2.02 14.19
N GLN A 19 -23.32 2.31 15.39
CA GLN A 19 -22.49 2.57 16.57
C GLN A 19 -21.54 1.39 16.88
N ALA A 20 -22.05 0.15 16.81
CA ALA A 20 -21.24 -1.04 17.04
C ALA A 20 -20.08 -1.18 16.03
N ARG A 21 -20.31 -0.87 14.74
CA ARG A 21 -19.25 -0.89 13.72
C ARG A 21 -18.23 0.22 13.93
N MET A 22 -18.66 1.44 14.27
CA MET A 22 -17.76 2.53 14.60
C MET A 22 -16.86 2.24 15.82
N HIS A 23 -17.32 1.37 16.74
CA HIS A 23 -16.50 0.93 17.87
C HIS A 23 -15.43 -0.11 17.50
N ASN A 24 -15.56 -0.79 16.36
CA ASN A 24 -14.60 -1.81 15.93
C ASN A 24 -14.23 -1.62 14.46
N LEU A 25 -13.39 -0.63 14.15
CA LEU A 25 -12.92 -0.41 12.76
C LEU A 25 -11.86 -1.41 12.31
N ARG A 26 -11.44 -2.35 13.16
CA ARG A 26 -10.38 -3.29 12.78
C ARG A 26 -10.71 -4.08 11.49
N PRO A 27 -11.93 -4.60 11.25
CA PRO A 27 -12.23 -5.32 10.01
C PRO A 27 -12.01 -4.46 8.76
N VAL A 28 -12.46 -3.21 8.77
CA VAL A 28 -12.24 -2.29 7.64
C VAL A 28 -10.76 -1.93 7.48
N MET A 29 -10.00 -1.81 8.58
CA MET A 29 -8.55 -1.58 8.51
C MET A 29 -7.76 -2.77 7.94
N GLU A 30 -8.23 -4.01 8.16
CA GLU A 30 -7.63 -5.21 7.56
C GLU A 30 -7.82 -5.20 6.04
N GLU A 31 -9.03 -4.92 5.54
CA GLU A 31 -9.32 -4.82 4.10
C GLU A 31 -8.52 -3.69 3.42
N ILE A 32 -8.45 -2.50 4.04
CA ILE A 32 -7.61 -1.39 3.55
C ILE A 32 -6.13 -1.82 3.49
N GLY A 33 -5.66 -2.55 4.51
CA GLY A 33 -4.29 -3.06 4.54
C GLY A 33 -3.98 -4.01 3.39
N GLU A 34 -4.87 -4.96 3.13
CA GLU A 34 -4.77 -5.90 2.01
C GLU A 34 -4.74 -5.17 0.66
N LEU A 35 -5.63 -4.20 0.47
CA LEU A 35 -5.68 -3.36 -0.72
C LEU A 35 -4.37 -2.61 -0.95
N ILE A 36 -3.85 -1.91 0.08
CA ILE A 36 -2.61 -1.14 -0.05
C ILE A 36 -1.43 -2.06 -0.34
N VAL A 37 -1.34 -3.23 0.29
CA VAL A 37 -0.29 -4.21 -0.04
C VAL A 37 -0.41 -4.63 -1.50
N SER A 38 -1.61 -4.96 -1.98
CA SER A 38 -1.85 -5.32 -3.38
C SER A 38 -1.39 -4.22 -4.35
N SER A 39 -1.72 -2.96 -4.07
CA SER A 39 -1.28 -1.81 -4.88
C SER A 39 0.24 -1.64 -4.87
N VAL A 40 0.87 -1.77 -3.70
CA VAL A 40 2.34 -1.74 -3.58
C VAL A 40 2.97 -2.86 -4.41
N ILE A 41 2.40 -4.07 -4.40
CA ILE A 41 2.87 -5.17 -5.25
C ILE A 41 2.76 -4.81 -6.73
N GLU A 42 1.68 -4.18 -7.17
CA GLU A 42 1.52 -3.70 -8.54
C GLU A 42 2.57 -2.62 -8.90
N ASN A 43 3.01 -1.78 -7.95
CA ASN A 43 4.11 -0.85 -8.17
C ASN A 43 5.41 -1.57 -8.54
N PHE A 44 5.69 -2.75 -7.96
CA PHE A 44 6.82 -3.60 -8.39
C PHE A 44 6.59 -4.19 -9.77
N GLU A 45 5.36 -4.62 -10.07
CA GLU A 45 5.05 -5.23 -11.36
C GLU A 45 5.19 -4.23 -12.52
N ARG A 46 4.80 -2.98 -12.31
CA ARG A 46 4.91 -1.88 -13.28
C ARG A 46 6.27 -1.19 -13.29
N GLU A 47 7.18 -1.60 -12.40
CA GLU A 47 8.50 -0.98 -12.22
C GLU A 47 8.42 0.53 -11.91
N GLY A 48 7.51 0.88 -11.01
CA GLY A 48 7.31 2.24 -10.49
C GLY A 48 6.01 2.87 -10.92
N ARG A 49 5.34 3.54 -9.99
CA ARG A 49 4.09 4.27 -10.21
C ARG A 49 4.00 5.46 -9.25
N TYR A 50 5.03 6.29 -9.21
CA TYR A 50 5.14 7.39 -8.26
C TYR A 50 4.94 8.75 -8.95
N ALA A 51 4.45 9.75 -8.22
CA ALA A 51 4.40 11.12 -8.71
C ALA A 51 5.76 11.82 -8.57
N GLU A 52 6.34 11.78 -7.37
CA GLU A 52 7.56 12.49 -7.00
C GLU A 52 8.36 11.68 -5.96
N GLU A 53 9.67 11.85 -5.95
CA GLU A 53 10.52 11.19 -4.95
C GLU A 53 10.21 11.77 -3.55
N GLY A 54 10.09 10.90 -2.54
CA GLY A 54 9.71 11.30 -1.19
C GLY A 54 8.21 11.53 -0.97
N SER A 55 7.39 11.44 -2.02
CA SER A 55 5.93 11.48 -1.89
C SER A 55 5.35 10.08 -1.66
N TRP A 56 4.26 10.01 -0.91
CA TRP A 56 3.43 8.80 -0.81
C TRP A 56 2.46 8.68 -1.98
N LYS A 57 2.25 9.75 -2.75
CA LYS A 57 1.30 9.75 -3.87
C LYS A 57 1.84 9.00 -5.07
N GLY A 58 0.97 8.17 -5.61
CA GLY A 58 1.12 7.47 -6.86
C GLY A 58 1.16 8.40 -8.07
N GLY A 59 1.50 7.84 -9.22
CA GLY A 59 1.62 8.59 -10.47
C GLY A 59 2.16 7.74 -11.61
N SER A 60 2.56 8.39 -12.69
CA SER A 60 2.96 7.71 -13.92
C SER A 60 4.46 7.45 -14.06
N LYS A 61 5.31 7.96 -13.15
CA LYS A 61 6.76 7.81 -13.28
C LYS A 61 7.20 6.38 -13.00
N ARG A 62 8.13 5.91 -13.84
CA ARG A 62 8.81 4.61 -13.72
C ARG A 62 10.16 4.78 -13.03
N TRP A 63 10.64 3.71 -12.40
CA TRP A 63 11.96 3.69 -11.79
C TRP A 63 13.07 3.79 -12.82
N LYS A 64 14.17 4.42 -12.43
CA LYS A 64 15.36 4.47 -13.27
C LYS A 64 15.91 3.06 -13.50
N ARG A 65 16.16 2.76 -14.78
CA ARG A 65 16.75 1.49 -15.23
C ARG A 65 18.06 1.19 -14.50
N LEU A 66 18.36 -0.10 -14.35
CA LEU A 66 19.64 -0.56 -13.80
C LEU A 66 20.81 -0.12 -14.68
N SER A 67 21.99 0.03 -14.08
CA SER A 67 23.20 0.30 -14.85
C SER A 67 23.55 -0.90 -15.74
N PRO A 68 24.22 -0.70 -16.89
CA PRO A 68 24.65 -1.81 -17.76
C PRO A 68 25.51 -2.85 -17.01
N VAL A 69 26.34 -2.39 -16.06
CA VAL A 69 27.16 -3.25 -15.21
C VAL A 69 26.29 -4.12 -14.30
N THR A 70 25.25 -3.55 -13.68
CA THR A 70 24.32 -4.30 -12.83
C THR A 70 23.52 -5.32 -13.64
N GLU A 71 23.06 -4.95 -14.83
CA GLU A 71 22.35 -5.87 -15.73
C GLU A 71 23.22 -7.05 -16.14
N GLU A 72 24.48 -6.81 -16.49
CA GLU A 72 25.43 -7.86 -16.84
C GLU A 72 25.75 -8.79 -15.67
N LEU A 73 25.92 -8.24 -14.46
CA LEU A 73 26.10 -9.05 -13.25
C LEU A 73 24.89 -9.94 -12.97
N ARG A 74 23.67 -9.43 -13.15
CA ARG A 74 22.44 -10.22 -13.00
C ARG A 74 22.30 -11.26 -14.11
N ARG A 75 22.67 -10.93 -15.35
CA ARG A 75 22.67 -11.87 -16.49
C ARG A 75 23.56 -13.08 -16.20
N ARG A 76 24.78 -12.85 -15.71
CA ARG A 76 25.72 -13.93 -15.32
C ARG A 76 25.18 -14.83 -14.20
N ARG A 77 24.31 -14.30 -13.35
CA ARG A 77 23.64 -15.05 -12.28
C ARG A 77 22.32 -15.71 -12.73
N GLY A 78 21.90 -15.53 -13.97
CA GLY A 78 20.62 -16.06 -14.47
C GLY A 78 19.38 -15.26 -14.03
N HIS A 79 19.56 -14.02 -13.56
CA HIS A 79 18.47 -13.14 -13.09
C HIS A 79 18.16 -11.98 -14.05
N TRP A 80 18.65 -12.02 -15.29
CA TRP A 80 18.38 -11.00 -16.32
C TRP A 80 18.21 -11.62 -17.71
N PRO A 81 17.21 -11.21 -18.52
CA PRO A 81 16.26 -10.11 -18.31
C PRO A 81 15.28 -10.37 -17.16
N GLY A 82 14.98 -9.33 -16.37
CA GLY A 82 14.12 -9.40 -15.19
C GLY A 82 13.66 -8.00 -14.74
N LYS A 83 13.01 -7.88 -13.58
CA LYS A 83 12.54 -6.57 -13.05
C LYS A 83 13.58 -5.92 -12.13
N ILE A 84 13.57 -4.59 -12.10
CA ILE A 84 14.55 -3.75 -11.40
C ILE A 84 14.68 -4.13 -9.90
N LEU A 85 13.57 -4.26 -9.18
CA LEU A 85 13.54 -4.61 -7.74
C LEU A 85 13.17 -6.08 -7.45
N THR A 86 13.20 -6.96 -8.45
CA THR A 86 12.74 -8.36 -8.32
C THR A 86 13.82 -9.35 -8.75
N GLU A 87 15.06 -9.21 -8.25
CA GLU A 87 16.12 -10.20 -8.52
C GLU A 87 15.79 -11.55 -7.86
N SER A 88 15.55 -11.54 -6.54
CA SER A 88 15.08 -12.72 -5.79
C SER A 88 13.61 -12.62 -5.33
N GLY A 89 12.99 -11.45 -5.52
CA GLY A 89 11.63 -11.18 -5.03
C GLY A 89 11.52 -10.88 -3.53
N ARG A 90 12.58 -11.06 -2.73
CA ARG A 90 12.55 -10.92 -1.26
C ARG A 90 11.93 -9.62 -0.75
N LEU A 91 12.26 -8.47 -1.36
CA LEU A 91 11.71 -7.17 -0.93
C LEU A 91 10.20 -7.12 -1.18
N ARG A 92 9.76 -7.43 -2.40
CA ARG A 92 8.35 -7.49 -2.79
C ARG A 92 7.57 -8.45 -1.87
N SER A 93 8.08 -9.65 -1.64
CA SER A 93 7.42 -10.66 -0.78
C SER A 93 7.45 -10.34 0.72
N SER A 94 8.22 -9.33 1.14
CA SER A 94 8.30 -8.92 2.55
C SER A 94 7.36 -7.77 2.90
N ILE A 95 6.66 -7.21 1.91
CA ILE A 95 5.66 -6.16 2.15
C ILE A 95 4.48 -6.79 2.90
N HIS A 96 4.16 -6.21 4.05
CA HIS A 96 3.02 -6.62 4.88
C HIS A 96 2.41 -5.39 5.52
N TYR A 97 1.20 -5.57 6.06
CA TYR A 97 0.52 -4.55 6.83
C TYR A 97 0.27 -5.00 8.28
N SER A 98 -0.05 -4.05 9.14
CA SER A 98 -0.59 -4.27 10.48
C SER A 98 -1.79 -3.36 10.68
N ALA A 99 -2.97 -3.95 10.89
CA ALA A 99 -4.21 -3.24 11.14
C ALA A 99 -4.42 -3.02 12.64
N GLY A 100 -4.57 -1.75 13.02
CA GLY A 100 -4.93 -1.31 14.36
C GLY A 100 -6.44 -1.07 14.50
N SER A 101 -6.81 -0.40 15.59
CA SER A 101 -8.21 -0.04 15.87
C SER A 101 -8.75 1.09 15.01
N ASN A 102 -7.87 1.91 14.42
CA ASN A 102 -8.21 3.13 13.70
C ASN A 102 -7.11 3.55 12.70
N GLU A 103 -6.14 2.67 12.44
CA GLU A 103 -5.04 2.93 11.53
C GLU A 103 -4.58 1.62 10.89
N VAL A 104 -3.88 1.74 9.77
CA VAL A 104 -3.15 0.63 9.16
C VAL A 104 -1.74 1.10 8.81
N THR A 105 -0.76 0.27 9.15
CA THR A 105 0.64 0.51 8.79
C THR A 105 1.07 -0.48 7.72
N VAL A 106 1.68 -0.02 6.63
CA VAL A 106 2.22 -0.88 5.56
C VAL A 106 3.72 -0.68 5.42
N GLY A 107 4.49 -1.77 5.36
CA GLY A 107 5.93 -1.69 5.26
C GLY A 107 6.66 -3.03 5.13
N THR A 108 7.95 -3.02 5.46
CA THR A 108 8.83 -4.19 5.43
C THR A 108 9.92 -4.06 6.48
N ASN A 109 10.39 -5.19 7.00
CA ASN A 109 11.53 -5.28 7.89
C ASN A 109 12.87 -5.51 7.16
N VAL A 110 12.88 -5.49 5.82
CA VAL A 110 14.09 -5.70 5.03
C VAL A 110 15.01 -4.48 5.14
N VAL A 111 16.23 -4.67 5.67
CA VAL A 111 17.17 -3.57 5.94
C VAL A 111 17.49 -2.71 4.72
N TYR A 112 17.65 -3.32 3.54
CA TYR A 112 17.99 -2.59 2.31
C TYR A 112 16.76 -1.92 1.64
N ALA A 113 15.56 -2.05 2.21
CA ALA A 113 14.34 -1.44 1.72
C ALA A 113 14.48 0.10 1.64
N ALA A 114 15.00 0.72 2.70
CA ALA A 114 15.12 2.17 2.82
C ALA A 114 15.98 2.80 1.70
N ILE A 115 17.14 2.20 1.38
CA ILE A 115 18.01 2.73 0.32
C ILE A 115 17.36 2.59 -1.08
N HIS A 116 16.45 1.62 -1.26
CA HIS A 116 15.66 1.54 -2.49
C HIS A 116 14.50 2.54 -2.50
N GLN A 117 13.79 2.72 -1.39
CA GLN A 117 12.68 3.68 -1.32
C GLN A 117 13.16 5.12 -1.54
N PHE A 118 14.22 5.52 -0.84
CA PHE A 118 14.68 6.91 -0.79
C PHE A 118 15.88 7.21 -1.68
N GLY A 119 16.58 6.19 -2.18
CA GLY A 119 17.87 6.39 -2.84
C GLY A 119 18.95 6.85 -1.86
N GLY A 120 20.13 7.14 -2.40
CA GLY A 120 21.27 7.68 -1.65
C GLY A 120 22.56 6.90 -1.85
N LYS A 121 23.53 7.12 -0.96
CA LYS A 121 24.86 6.53 -1.07
C LYS A 121 24.92 5.15 -0.41
N ALA A 122 25.58 4.20 -1.08
CA ALA A 122 25.68 2.80 -0.67
C ALA A 122 27.04 2.19 -1.07
N GLY A 123 27.22 0.91 -0.75
CA GLY A 123 28.43 0.15 -1.01
C GLY A 123 29.59 0.50 -0.06
N ARG A 124 30.76 -0.09 -0.31
CA ARG A 124 31.94 0.09 0.54
C ARG A 124 32.35 1.57 0.57
N GLY A 125 32.22 2.19 1.76
CA GLY A 125 32.55 3.59 1.97
C GLY A 125 31.57 4.58 1.33
N HIS A 126 30.32 4.17 1.06
CA HIS A 126 29.27 5.04 0.52
C HIS A 126 29.64 5.74 -0.80
N LYS A 127 30.37 5.04 -1.67
CA LYS A 127 30.87 5.57 -2.95
C LYS A 127 29.91 5.39 -4.12
N VAL A 128 28.89 4.56 -3.97
CA VAL A 128 27.93 4.26 -5.04
C VAL A 128 26.64 5.01 -4.76
N GLU A 129 26.16 5.77 -5.73
CA GLU A 129 24.86 6.41 -5.65
C GLU A 129 23.79 5.48 -6.24
N ILE A 130 22.76 5.20 -5.45
CA ILE A 130 21.60 4.41 -5.83
C ILE A 130 20.43 5.39 -6.04
N PRO A 131 19.79 5.39 -7.23
CA PRO A 131 18.61 6.22 -7.44
C PRO A 131 17.43 5.70 -6.61
N ALA A 132 16.57 6.62 -6.17
CA ALA A 132 15.33 6.29 -5.51
C ALA A 132 14.43 5.46 -6.42
N ARG A 133 13.70 4.53 -5.79
CA ARG A 133 12.69 3.68 -6.41
C ARG A 133 11.50 3.63 -5.47
N PRO A 134 10.72 4.72 -5.36
CA PRO A 134 9.58 4.76 -4.45
C PRO A 134 8.59 3.66 -4.82
N TYR A 135 8.43 2.67 -3.94
CA TYR A 135 7.51 1.54 -4.11
C TYR A 135 6.36 1.58 -3.10
N LEU A 136 6.55 2.25 -1.95
CA LEU A 136 5.48 2.55 -0.98
C LEU A 136 4.73 3.82 -1.39
N VAL A 137 4.01 3.73 -2.51
CA VAL A 137 3.13 4.81 -2.99
C VAL A 137 1.74 4.27 -3.28
N VAL A 138 0.73 5.09 -3.03
CA VAL A 138 -0.70 4.75 -3.16
C VAL A 138 -1.30 5.62 -4.25
N GLN A 139 -2.09 5.03 -5.13
CA GLN A 139 -2.66 5.67 -6.31
C GLN A 139 -4.01 6.31 -5.99
N ASP A 140 -4.52 7.14 -6.89
CA ASP A 140 -5.82 7.78 -6.68
C ASP A 140 -6.95 6.73 -6.69
N GLU A 141 -6.88 5.71 -7.56
CA GLU A 141 -7.85 4.60 -7.58
C GLU A 141 -7.83 3.74 -6.30
N ASP A 142 -6.70 3.71 -5.57
CA ASP A 142 -6.65 3.03 -4.29
C ASP A 142 -7.42 3.82 -3.24
N LEU A 143 -7.39 5.16 -3.29
CA LEU A 143 -8.17 6.02 -2.39
C LEU A 143 -9.67 5.88 -2.65
N GLU A 144 -10.06 5.80 -3.92
CA GLU A 144 -11.46 5.52 -4.32
C GLU A 144 -11.92 4.16 -3.78
N ALA A 145 -11.09 3.12 -3.93
CA ALA A 145 -11.40 1.79 -3.38
C ALA A 145 -11.46 1.78 -1.84
N ILE A 146 -10.60 2.56 -1.16
CA ILE A 146 -10.67 2.72 0.30
C ILE A 146 -12.00 3.38 0.72
N GLU A 147 -12.44 4.40 -0.02
CA GLU A 147 -13.74 5.04 0.24
C GLU A 147 -14.89 4.04 0.09
N GLU A 148 -14.89 3.24 -0.96
CA GLU A 148 -15.88 2.18 -1.17
C GLU A 148 -15.88 1.15 -0.03
N ILE A 149 -14.70 0.67 0.38
CA ILE A 149 -14.53 -0.25 1.51
C ILE A 149 -15.10 0.34 2.81
N ILE A 150 -14.85 1.62 3.08
CA ILE A 150 -15.39 2.29 4.29
C ILE A 150 -16.91 2.42 4.22
N ILE A 151 -17.45 2.84 3.08
CA ILE A 151 -18.90 3.00 2.87
C ILE A 151 -19.60 1.65 3.03
N ASP A 152 -19.08 0.60 2.37
CA ASP A 152 -19.61 -0.76 2.44
C ASP A 152 -19.61 -1.25 3.90
N TYR A 153 -18.50 -1.08 4.59
CA TYR A 153 -18.36 -1.46 5.99
C TYR A 153 -19.39 -0.75 6.89
N LEU A 154 -19.70 0.52 6.65
CA LEU A 154 -20.63 1.29 7.49
C LEU A 154 -22.11 1.05 7.14
N ILE A 155 -22.43 0.76 5.88
CA ILE A 155 -23.82 0.71 5.39
C ILE A 155 -24.36 -0.72 5.31
N ASN A 156 -23.52 -1.73 5.08
CA ASN A 156 -23.95 -3.13 5.08
C ASN A 156 -24.10 -3.64 6.50
N LEU A 157 -25.20 -3.24 7.13
CA LEU A 157 -25.58 -3.54 8.50
C LEU A 157 -26.38 -4.84 8.62
N ASP A 158 -26.05 -5.88 7.85
CA ASP A 158 -26.69 -7.20 7.97
C ASP A 158 -26.55 -7.76 9.40
#